data_AF-A0A972QV40-F1
#
_entry.id   AF-A0A972QV40-F1
#
_cell.length_a   1.000
_cell.length_b   1.000
_cell.length_c   1.000
_cell.angle_alpha   90.00
_cell.angle_beta   90.00
_cell.angle_gamma   90.00
#
_symmetry.space_group_name_H-M   'P 1'
#
loop_
_entity.id
_entity.type
_entity.pdbx_description
1 polymer ?
#
loop_
_entity_poly.entity_id
_entity_poly.type
_entity_poly.pdbx_seq_one_letter_code
_entity_poly.pdbx_strand_id
1 'polypeptide(L)' 'MVLSLSREIKEETIAGMDFIVLAMGAKSVDVLSDKIKDTVEEVHVIGDARQACRALEAIADGAQIGRQI' A
#
# COMPACT_ATOMS: atom_id res chain seq x y z
N MET A 1 -25.41 35.26 -1.83
CA MET A 1 -24.41 35.38 -0.74
C MET A 1 -23.37 34.30 -0.97
N VAL A 2 -22.22 34.67 -1.54
CA VAL A 2 -21.13 33.72 -1.82
C VAL A 2 -20.12 33.89 -0.69
N LEU A 3 -19.93 32.86 0.12
CA LEU A 3 -18.87 32.82 1.13
C LEU A 3 -17.55 32.48 0.42
N SER A 4 -16.68 33.46 0.24
CA SER A 4 -15.29 33.23 -0.09
C SER A 4 -14.48 33.06 1.19
N LEU A 5 -14.10 31.83 1.53
CA LEU A 5 -13.06 31.57 2.52
C LEU A 5 -11.70 31.71 1.85
N SER A 6 -10.99 32.81 2.10
CA SER A 6 -9.56 32.93 1.81
C SER A 6 -8.76 32.27 2.93
N ARG A 7 -8.25 31.06 2.70
CA ARG A 7 -7.19 30.50 3.55
C ARG A 7 -5.86 31.11 3.13
N GLU A 8 -5.17 31.80 4.03
CA GLU A 8 -3.75 32.12 3.83
C GLU A 8 -2.96 30.81 3.83
N ILE A 9 -2.34 30.50 2.69
CA ILE A 9 -1.39 29.39 2.59
C ILE A 9 -0.05 29.94 3.09
N LYS A 10 0.36 29.50 4.27
CA LYS A 10 1.67 29.85 4.83
C LYS A 10 2.69 28.83 4.35
N GLU A 11 3.67 29.30 3.58
CA GLU A 11 4.83 28.50 3.19
C GLU A 11 5.94 28.64 4.24
N GLU A 12 6.57 27.53 4.60
CA GLU A 12 7.71 27.49 5.50
C GLU A 12 8.82 26.63 4.89
N THR A 13 10.07 27.05 5.07
CA THR A 13 11.24 26.32 4.59
C THR A 13 11.90 25.58 5.75
N ILE A 14 12.10 24.28 5.58
CA ILE A 14 12.93 23.46 6.47
C ILE A 14 14.29 23.30 5.78
N ALA A 15 15.38 23.67 6.44
CA ALA A 15 16.73 23.70 5.88
C ALA A 15 17.77 23.04 6.82
N GLY A 16 18.93 22.67 6.27
CA GLY A 16 20.05 22.08 7.03
C GLY A 16 20.12 20.55 7.01
N MET A 17 19.38 19.88 6.12
CA MET A 17 19.41 18.42 5.95
C MET A 17 20.21 18.04 4.71
N ASP A 18 21.08 17.04 4.83
CA ASP A 18 21.80 16.45 3.70
C ASP A 18 20.92 15.55 2.84
N PHE A 19 19.91 14.92 3.47
CA PHE A 19 18.97 14.00 2.81
C PHE A 19 17.55 14.18 3.33
N ILE A 20 16.57 13.95 2.45
CA ILE A 20 15.15 13.88 2.77
C ILE A 20 14.65 12.49 2.39
N VAL A 21 14.12 11.75 3.37
CA VAL A 21 13.55 10.41 3.17
C VAL A 21 12.02 10.51 3.23
N LEU A 22 11.37 10.19 2.12
CA LEU A 22 9.91 10.19 2.01
C LEU A 22 9.32 8.84 2.41
N ALA A 23 9.12 8.63 3.72
CA ALA A 23 8.51 7.42 4.26
C ALA A 23 6.96 7.48 4.25
N MET A 24 6.37 7.68 3.06
CA MET A 24 4.92 7.94 2.92
C MET A 24 4.04 6.67 2.93
N GLY A 25 4.59 5.53 3.34
CA GLY A 25 3.93 4.22 3.30
C GLY A 25 4.33 3.38 2.08
N ALA A 26 3.57 2.31 1.83
CA ALA A 26 3.82 1.35 0.77
C ALA A 26 2.57 1.13 -0.11
N LYS A 27 2.78 0.65 -1.34
CA LYS A 27 1.71 0.31 -2.29
C LYS A 27 1.83 -1.18 -2.63
N SER A 28 0.71 -1.87 -2.68
CA SER A 28 0.65 -3.28 -3.09
C SER A 28 1.21 -3.48 -4.49
N VAL A 29 1.90 -4.61 -4.69
CA VAL A 29 2.43 -5.03 -5.99
C VAL A 29 1.89 -6.41 -6.31
N ASP A 30 0.96 -6.47 -7.26
CA ASP A 30 0.41 -7.71 -7.80
C ASP A 30 0.36 -7.65 -9.33
N VAL A 31 1.53 -7.84 -9.96
CA VAL A 31 1.66 -7.82 -11.42
C VAL A 31 1.50 -9.19 -12.05
N LEU A 32 1.35 -10.23 -11.24
CA LEU A 32 1.44 -11.63 -11.67
C LEU A 32 0.09 -12.33 -11.65
N SER A 33 -0.78 -12.09 -10.66
CA SER A 33 -2.02 -12.85 -10.50
C SER A 33 -2.88 -12.85 -11.76
N ASP A 34 -3.11 -11.67 -12.34
CA ASP A 34 -3.89 -11.49 -13.56
C ASP A 34 -3.24 -12.15 -14.79
N LYS A 35 -1.92 -12.30 -14.81
CA LYS A 35 -1.20 -12.90 -15.94
C LYS A 35 -1.27 -14.42 -15.93
N ILE A 36 -1.47 -15.04 -14.77
CA ILE A 36 -1.40 -16.50 -14.62
C ILE A 36 -2.74 -17.15 -14.29
N LYS A 37 -3.77 -16.36 -13.95
CA LYS A 37 -5.10 -16.87 -13.54
C LYS A 37 -5.75 -17.83 -14.54
N ASP A 38 -5.46 -17.68 -15.83
CA ASP A 38 -6.02 -18.53 -16.88
C ASP A 38 -5.15 -19.77 -17.19
N THR A 39 -3.98 -19.88 -16.57
CA THR A 39 -3.04 -21.01 -16.74
C THR A 39 -3.06 -22.03 -15.60
N VAL A 40 -3.74 -21.72 -14.50
CA VAL A 40 -3.86 -22.59 -13.33
C VAL A 40 -5.30 -22.64 -12.84
N GLU A 41 -5.64 -23.64 -12.04
CA GLU A 41 -7.01 -23.79 -11.50
C GLU A 41 -7.39 -22.69 -10.51
N GLU A 42 -6.44 -22.22 -9.70
CA GLU A 42 -6.67 -21.20 -8.68
C GLU A 42 -5.44 -20.34 -8.43
N VAL A 43 -5.65 -19.05 -8.12
CA VAL A 43 -4.61 -18.10 -7.73
C VAL A 43 -5.00 -17.43 -6.42
N HIS A 44 -4.11 -17.49 -5.43
CA HIS A 44 -4.26 -16.81 -4.14
C HIS A 44 -3.28 -15.64 -4.02
N VAL A 45 -3.79 -14.44 -3.78
CA VAL A 45 -2.98 -13.24 -3.52
C VAL A 45 -3.04 -12.95 -2.01
N ILE A 46 -1.90 -12.99 -1.33
CA ILE A 46 -1.79 -12.83 0.13
C ILE A 46 -0.76 -11.77 0.50
N GLY A 47 -0.86 -11.28 1.74
CA GLY A 47 0.09 -10.31 2.32
C GLY A 47 0.13 -8.99 1.54
N ASP A 48 1.31 -8.38 1.47
CA ASP A 48 1.50 -7.04 0.89
C ASP A 48 1.10 -6.94 -0.59
N ALA A 49 1.15 -8.06 -1.33
CA ALA A 49 0.69 -8.10 -2.71
C ALA A 49 -0.83 -7.84 -2.81
N ARG A 50 -1.62 -8.31 -1.82
CA ARG A 50 -3.04 -8.04 -1.71
C ARG A 50 -3.29 -6.64 -1.16
N GLN A 51 -2.67 -6.32 -0.03
CA GLN A 51 -2.77 -5.01 0.62
C GLN A 51 -1.52 -4.76 1.45
N ALA A 52 -0.85 -3.62 1.25
CA ALA A 52 0.26 -3.21 2.11
C ALA A 52 -0.15 -3.25 3.59
N CYS A 53 0.56 -4.06 4.38
CA CYS A 53 0.12 -4.45 5.72
C CYS A 53 1.32 -4.60 6.67
N ARG A 54 1.03 -4.95 7.93
CA ARG A 54 2.07 -5.31 8.91
C ARG A 54 2.47 -6.76 8.71
N ALA A 55 3.70 -7.11 9.11
CA ALA A 55 4.20 -8.49 9.03
C ALA A 55 3.26 -9.53 9.68
N LEU A 56 2.62 -9.20 10.81
CA LEU A 56 1.67 -10.11 11.46
C LEU A 56 0.42 -10.36 10.63
N GLU A 57 -0.05 -9.37 9.87
CA GLU A 57 -1.22 -9.49 8.98
C GLU A 57 -0.86 -10.35 7.77
N ALA A 58 0.31 -10.14 7.16
CA ALA A 58 0.80 -10.97 6.06
C ALA A 58 0.96 -12.45 6.47
N ILE A 59 1.51 -12.70 7.67
CA ILE A 59 1.65 -14.06 8.22
C ILE A 59 0.27 -14.69 8.47
N ALA A 60 -0.64 -13.95 9.10
CA ALA A 60 -1.98 -14.45 9.39
C ALA A 60 -2.76 -14.79 8.10
N ASP A 61 -2.64 -13.94 7.08
CA ASP A 61 -3.26 -14.13 5.76
C ASP A 61 -2.77 -15.41 5.09
N GLY A 62 -1.45 -15.58 4.98
CA GLY A 62 -0.86 -16.80 4.43
C GLY A 62 -1.22 -18.04 5.24
N ALA A 63 -1.22 -17.96 6.57
CA ALA A 63 -1.59 -19.06 7.43
C ALA A 63 -3.08 -19.43 7.31
N GLN A 64 -3.96 -18.46 7.06
CA GLN A 64 -5.38 -18.71 6.84
C GLN A 64 -5.61 -19.44 5.52
N ILE A 65 -5.09 -18.92 4.41
CA ILE A 65 -5.23 -19.56 3.09
C ILE A 65 -4.61 -20.96 3.10
N GLY A 66 -3.42 -21.13 3.68
CA GLY A 66 -2.77 -22.44 3.78
C GLY A 66 -3.51 -23.48 4.63
N ARG A 67 -4.55 -23.10 5.39
CA ARG A 67 -5.43 -24.04 6.11
C ARG A 67 -6.73 -24.36 5.36
N GLN A 68 -6.98 -23.70 4.23
CA GLN A 68 -8.19 -23.84 3.41
C GLN A 68 -7.97 -24.65 2.14
N ILE A 69 -6.71 -25.03 1.86
CA ILE A 69 -6.25 -25.84 0.73
C ILE A 69 -5.78 -27.19 1.28
#